data_AF-A0A7V9D1G9-F1
#
_entry.id   AF-A0A7V9D1G9-F1
#
_cell.length_a   1.000
_cell.length_b   1.000
_cell.length_c   1.000
_cell.angle_alpha   90.00
_cell.angle_beta   90.00
_cell.angle_gamma   90.00
#
_symmetry.space_group_name_H-M   'P 1'
#
loop_
_entity.id
_entity.type
_entity.pdbx_description
1 polymer ?
#
loop_
_entity_poly.entity_id
_entity_poly.type
_entity_poly.pdbx_seq_one_letter_code
_entity_poly.pdbx_strand_id
1 'polypeptide(L)'
;MILLLRTAGRALVRVIRLGTVVIVGLAVEQELSKPRERRTWHGSVGPVPYNFRRPLRARLKRESWQPDSRESVIPRAFGLGWGLNFGRLAGILRRGERR
;
A
#
# COMPACT_ATOMS: atom_id res chain seq x y z
N MET A 1 -12.23 31.08 -5.62
CA MET A 1 -11.02 30.21 -5.57
C MET A 1 -11.11 29.08 -4.54
N ILE A 2 -11.37 29.34 -3.25
CA ILE A 2 -11.36 28.33 -2.16
C ILE A 2 -12.43 27.23 -2.33
N LEU A 3 -13.60 27.55 -2.88
CA LEU A 3 -14.68 26.57 -3.09
C LEU A 3 -14.34 25.52 -4.18
N LEU A 4 -13.65 25.93 -5.24
CA LEU A 4 -13.19 25.06 -6.34
C LEU A 4 -12.13 24.06 -5.85
N LEU A 5 -11.21 24.49 -4.98
CA LEU A 5 -10.22 23.60 -4.35
C LEU A 5 -10.86 22.52 -3.47
N ARG A 6 -11.95 22.85 -2.77
CA ARG A 6 -12.68 21.90 -1.90
C ARG A 6 -13.50 20.87 -2.68
N THR A 7 -14.13 21.26 -3.79
CA THR A 7 -14.84 20.31 -4.66
C THR A 7 -13.88 19.41 -5.43
N ALA A 8 -12.80 19.96 -5.98
CA ALA A 8 -11.75 19.18 -6.64
C ALA A 8 -11.14 18.14 -5.70
N GLY A 9 -10.85 18.51 -4.44
CA GLY A 9 -10.36 17.56 -3.43
C GLY A 9 -11.36 16.44 -3.13
N ARG A 10 -12.65 16.75 -3.00
CA ARG A 10 -13.69 15.72 -2.77
C ARG A 10 -13.88 14.79 -3.97
N ALA A 11 -13.82 15.32 -5.19
CA ALA A 11 -13.90 14.52 -6.41
C ALA A 11 -12.71 13.56 -6.52
N LEU A 12 -11.49 14.05 -6.27
CA LEU A 12 -10.28 13.22 -6.24
C LEU A 12 -10.38 12.09 -5.22
N VAL A 13 -10.79 12.40 -3.98
CA VAL A 13 -10.98 11.38 -2.94
C VAL A 13 -12.04 10.34 -3.35
N ARG A 14 -13.12 10.76 -4.02
CA ARG A 14 -14.13 9.84 -4.57
C ARG A 14 -13.53 8.92 -5.62
N VAL A 15 -12.78 9.45 -6.58
CA VAL A 15 -12.13 8.65 -7.63
C VAL A 15 -11.17 7.64 -7.01
N ILE A 16 -10.34 8.05 -6.04
CA ILE A 16 -9.42 7.16 -5.34
C ILE A 16 -10.18 6.05 -4.61
N ARG A 17 -11.28 6.38 -3.91
CA ARG A 17 -12.11 5.38 -3.21
C ARG A 17 -12.73 4.38 -4.16
N LEU A 18 -13.34 4.85 -5.26
CA LEU A 18 -13.94 3.99 -6.27
C LEU A 18 -12.89 3.09 -6.92
N GLY A 19 -11.75 3.65 -7.31
CA GLY A 19 -10.63 2.86 -7.84
C GLY A 19 -10.14 1.80 -6.86
N THR A 20 -10.06 2.14 -5.57
CA THR A 20 -9.70 1.16 -4.51
C THR A 20 -10.70 0.00 -4.46
N VAL A 21 -12.01 0.29 -4.47
CA VAL A 21 -13.05 -0.74 -4.45
C VAL A 21 -12.95 -1.66 -5.68
N VAL A 22 -12.76 -1.08 -6.87
CA VAL A 22 -12.57 -1.85 -8.11
C VAL A 22 -11.36 -2.77 -8.01
N ILE A 23 -10.22 -2.26 -7.54
CA ILE A 23 -9.00 -3.08 -7.40
C ILE A 23 -9.19 -4.19 -6.35
N VAL A 24 -9.87 -3.93 -5.23
CA VAL A 24 -10.24 -4.99 -4.27
C VAL A 24 -11.06 -6.06 -4.97
N GLY A 25 -12.10 -5.68 -5.71
CA GLY A 25 -12.98 -6.60 -6.43
C GLY A 25 -12.18 -7.51 -7.37
N LEU A 26 -11.32 -6.93 -8.20
CA LEU A 26 -10.46 -7.67 -9.14
C LEU A 26 -9.49 -8.63 -8.42
N ALA A 27 -8.92 -8.20 -7.28
CA ALA A 27 -8.03 -9.07 -6.49
C ALA A 27 -8.79 -10.24 -5.85
N VAL A 28 -10.01 -10.01 -5.36
CA VAL A 28 -10.87 -11.06 -4.82
C VAL A 28 -11.32 -12.03 -5.91
N GLU A 29 -11.74 -11.51 -7.07
CA GLU A 29 -12.09 -12.33 -8.24
C GLU A 29 -10.92 -13.20 -8.70
N GLN A 30 -9.71 -12.63 -8.77
CA GLN A 30 -8.49 -13.36 -9.12
C GLN A 30 -8.22 -14.53 -8.16
N GLU A 31 -8.47 -14.37 -6.86
CA GLU A 31 -8.29 -15.43 -5.87
C GLU A 31 -9.43 -16.45 -5.89
N LEU A 32 -10.68 -16.01 -6.04
CA LEU A 32 -11.83 -16.92 -6.07
C LEU A 32 -11.90 -17.78 -7.34
N SER A 33 -11.37 -17.27 -8.45
CA SER A 33 -11.18 -18.02 -9.70
C SER A 33 -10.18 -19.18 -9.59
N LYS A 34 -9.34 -19.21 -8.54
CA LYS A 34 -8.41 -20.30 -8.27
C LYS A 34 -9.08 -21.41 -7.44
N PRO A 35 -8.70 -22.69 -7.63
CA PRO A 35 -9.04 -23.77 -6.68
C PRO A 35 -8.64 -23.39 -5.26
N ARG A 36 -9.40 -23.85 -4.25
CA ARG A 36 -9.21 -23.44 -2.84
C ARG A 36 -7.78 -23.66 -2.35
N GLU A 37 -7.13 -24.75 -2.78
CA GLU A 37 -5.77 -25.10 -2.36
C GLU A 37 -4.71 -24.18 -2.99
N ARG A 38 -5.04 -23.48 -4.09
CA ARG A 38 -4.15 -22.58 -4.82
C ARG A 38 -4.33 -21.11 -4.47
N ARG A 39 -5.29 -20.78 -3.58
CA ARG A 39 -5.54 -19.40 -3.14
C ARG A 39 -4.44 -18.94 -2.19
N THR A 40 -3.71 -17.90 -2.58
CA THR A 40 -2.60 -17.35 -1.80
C THR A 40 -3.01 -16.09 -1.03
N TRP A 41 -4.10 -15.45 -1.42
CA TRP A 41 -4.58 -14.17 -0.90
C TRP A 41 -3.48 -13.09 -0.90
N HIS A 42 -2.59 -13.17 -1.90
CA HIS A 42 -1.45 -12.29 -2.06
C HIS A 42 -0.94 -12.31 -3.50
N GLY A 43 -0.69 -11.13 -4.06
CA GLY A 43 -0.24 -10.95 -5.43
C GLY A 43 -0.28 -9.47 -5.83
N SER A 44 -0.63 -9.21 -7.08
CA SER A 44 -0.86 -7.85 -7.60
C SER A 44 -2.02 -7.82 -8.60
N VAL A 45 -2.64 -6.64 -8.73
CA VAL A 45 -3.56 -6.30 -9.82
C VAL A 45 -2.88 -5.19 -10.62
N GLY A 46 -2.37 -5.54 -11.80
CA GLY A 46 -1.48 -4.66 -12.56
C GLY A 46 -0.26 -4.25 -11.71
N PRO A 47 0.06 -2.94 -11.58
CA PRO A 47 1.15 -2.48 -10.74
C PRO A 47 0.82 -2.50 -9.24
N VAL A 48 -0.45 -2.66 -8.84
CA VAL A 48 -0.88 -2.47 -7.44
C VAL A 48 -0.72 -3.78 -6.66
N PRO A 49 0.22 -3.88 -5.71
CA PRO A 49 0.37 -5.08 -4.90
C PRO A 49 -0.80 -5.22 -3.90
N TYR A 50 -1.13 -6.46 -3.54
CA TYR A 50 -2.12 -6.76 -2.52
C TYR A 50 -1.69 -7.90 -1.61
N ASN A 51 -2.13 -7.87 -0.36
CA ASN A 51 -1.91 -8.93 0.63
C ASN A 51 -3.06 -8.96 1.63
N PHE A 52 -3.97 -9.91 1.47
CA PHE A 52 -5.14 -10.08 2.33
C PHE A 52 -4.97 -11.18 3.39
N ARG A 53 -3.76 -11.71 3.53
CA ARG A 53 -3.45 -12.65 4.62
C ARG A 53 -3.45 -11.92 5.95
N ARG A 54 -3.90 -12.61 7.00
CA ARG A 54 -3.87 -12.05 8.36
C ARG A 54 -2.44 -11.59 8.71
N PRO A 55 -2.22 -10.30 9.04
CA PRO A 55 -0.89 -9.80 9.30
C PRO A 55 -0.35 -10.39 10.61
N LEU A 56 0.88 -10.90 10.56
CA LEU A 56 1.63 -11.17 11.77
C LEU A 56 2.16 -9.83 12.32
N ARG A 57 2.04 -9.57 13.63
CA ARG A 57 2.50 -8.32 14.27
C ARG A 57 3.96 -7.97 13.91
N ALA A 58 4.82 -9.00 13.83
CA ALA A 58 6.21 -8.85 13.41
C ALA A 58 6.37 -8.29 11.98
N ARG A 59 5.44 -8.58 11.07
CA ARG A 59 5.46 -8.13 9.68
C ARG A 59 5.08 -6.64 9.55
N LEU A 60 4.13 -6.18 10.37
CA LEU A 60 3.74 -4.78 10.43
C LEU A 60 4.89 -3.89 10.94
N LYS A 61 5.60 -4.33 11.99
CA LYS A 61 6.77 -3.61 12.52
C LYS A 61 7.90 -3.52 11.50
N ARG A 62 8.15 -4.61 10.75
CA ARG A 62 9.15 -4.60 9.68
C ARG A 62 8.76 -3.64 8.56
N GLU A 63 7.52 -3.69 8.08
CA GLU A 63 7.06 -2.75 7.04
C GLU A 63 7.28 -1.28 7.44
N SER A 64 6.84 -0.89 8.63
CA SER A 64 6.92 0.51 9.04
C SER A 64 8.34 0.97 9.38
N TRP A 65 9.24 0.07 9.79
CA TRP A 65 10.55 0.43 10.31
C TRP A 65 11.67 -0.55 9.92
N GLN A 66 12.24 -0.35 8.72
CA GLN A 66 13.38 -1.10 8.18
C GLN A 66 14.51 -0.13 7.79
N PRO A 67 15.32 0.36 8.76
CA PRO A 67 16.33 1.38 8.50
C PRO A 67 17.42 0.93 7.50
N ASP A 68 17.73 -0.36 7.45
CA ASP A 68 18.77 -0.93 6.58
C ASP A 68 18.28 -1.22 5.15
N SER A 69 16.98 -1.14 4.90
CA SER A 69 16.43 -1.33 3.55
C SER A 69 16.81 -0.18 2.62
N ARG A 70 17.06 -0.50 1.36
CA ARG A 70 17.33 0.49 0.30
C ARG A 70 16.05 1.15 -0.22
N GLU A 71 14.90 0.52 -0.01
CA GLU A 71 13.60 0.94 -0.54
C GLU A 71 12.83 1.79 0.47
N SER A 72 12.42 2.99 0.06
CA SER A 72 11.56 3.87 0.84
C SER A 72 10.07 3.58 0.63
N VAL A 73 9.71 3.03 -0.53
CA VAL A 73 8.35 2.63 -0.92
C VAL A 73 8.35 1.12 -1.06
N ILE A 74 7.52 0.45 -0.27
CA ILE A 74 7.49 -1.01 -0.20
C ILE A 74 6.05 -1.52 -0.30
N PRO A 75 5.81 -2.76 -0.77
CA PRO A 75 4.48 -3.35 -0.72
C PRO A 75 3.95 -3.43 0.72
N ARG A 76 2.66 -3.16 0.90
CA ARG A 76 2.04 -3.20 2.23
C ARG A 76 2.02 -4.62 2.80
N ALA A 77 2.27 -4.78 4.10
CA ALA A 77 2.21 -6.07 4.77
C ALA A 77 0.78 -6.61 4.87
N PHE A 78 -0.22 -5.72 4.83
CA PHE A 78 -1.63 -6.08 4.76
C PHE A 78 -2.47 -5.01 4.05
N GLY A 79 -3.31 -5.42 3.10
CA GLY A 79 -4.20 -4.56 2.33
C GLY A 79 -3.72 -4.35 0.89
N LEU A 80 -3.97 -3.16 0.35
CA LEU A 80 -3.66 -2.77 -1.03
C LEU A 80 -2.57 -1.70 -1.10
N GLY A 81 -1.76 -1.80 -2.14
CA GLY A 81 -0.79 -0.80 -2.56
C GLY A 81 0.50 -0.81 -1.74
N TRP A 82 1.13 0.35 -1.72
CA TRP A 82 2.43 0.57 -1.12
C TRP A 82 2.29 1.21 0.27
N GLY A 83 3.24 0.87 1.14
CA GLY A 83 3.53 1.52 2.40
C GLY A 83 4.83 2.32 2.31
N LEU A 84 5.09 3.09 3.36
CA LEU A 84 6.32 3.86 3.52
C LEU A 84 7.19 3.22 4.59
N ASN A 85 8.49 3.11 4.30
CA ASN A 85 9.48 2.71 5.28
C ASN A 85 10.01 3.94 6.02
N PHE A 86 9.42 4.23 7.18
CA PHE A 86 9.76 5.42 7.97
C PHE A 86 11.18 5.36 8.53
N GLY A 87 11.70 4.16 8.83
CA GLY A 87 13.08 3.99 9.29
C GLY A 87 14.09 4.47 8.26
N ARG A 88 13.87 4.14 6.97
CA ARG A 88 14.71 4.62 5.87
C ARG A 88 14.59 6.14 5.67
N LEU A 89 13.37 6.67 5.70
CA LEU A 89 13.12 8.11 5.55
C LEU A 89 13.80 8.92 6.65
N ALA A 90 13.71 8.48 7.91
CA ALA A 90 14.40 9.11 9.04
C ALA A 90 15.92 9.12 8.85
N GLY A 91 16.50 8.04 8.32
CA GLY A 91 17.93 7.97 8.00
C GLY A 91 18.36 8.92 6.87
N ILE A 92 17.50 9.15 5.87
CA ILE A 92 17.75 10.14 4.81
C ILE A 92 17.73 11.56 5.39
N LEU A 93 16.72 11.89 6.19
CA LEU A 93 16.58 13.21 6.82
C LEU A 93 17.79 13.57 7.69
N ARG A 94 18.22 12.66 8.58
CA ARG A 94 19.40 12.85 9.45
C ARG A 94 20.73 13.03 8.68
N ARG A 95 20.83 12.52 7.46
CA ARG A 95 22.01 12.74 6.61
C ARG A 95 21.95 14.09 5.90
N GLY A 96 20.75 14.56 5.55
CA GLY A 96 20.54 15.88 4.98
C GLY A 96 20.89 17.00 5.95
N GLU A 97 20.53 16.88 7.23
CA GLU A 97 20.84 17.87 8.27
C GLU A 97 22.34 17.98 8.62
N ARG A 98 23.16 17.00 8.24
CA ARG A 98 24.61 16.97 8.51
C ARG A 98 25.46 17.45 7.34
N ARG A 99 24.84 17.97 6.29
CA ARG A 99 25.50 18.61 5.14
C ARG A 99 25.16 20.09 5.11
#